data_AF-A0A7S3ML27-F1
#
_entry.id   AF-A0A7S3ML27-F1
#
_cell.length_a   1.000
_cell.length_b   1.000
_cell.length_c   1.000
_cell.angle_alpha   90.00
_cell.angle_beta   90.00
_cell.angle_gamma   90.00
#
_symmetry.space_group_name_H-M   'P 1'
#
loop_
_entity.id
_entity.type
_entity.pdbx_description
1 polymer ?
#
loop_
_entity_poly.entity_id
_entity_poly.type
_entity_poly.pdbx_seq_one_letter_code
_entity_poly.pdbx_strand_id
1 'polypeptide(L)'
;QKSSQRKMRKAAQASIDQEDDLDNREFLKGKDLSRQGRIGRPPVTNMNDRTDFIEFMQIDCDYYTERATNQNRMEDEKEDTGNPVIRLFGVNAQGNSVCAHIHNFTAY
;
A
#
# COMPACT_ATOMS: atom_id res chain seq x y z
N GLN A 1 29.39 15.37 -43.25
CA GLN A 1 28.64 14.09 -43.08
C GLN A 1 29.18 13.20 -41.96
N LYS A 2 30.51 12.99 -41.81
CA LYS A 2 31.09 12.11 -40.76
C LYS A 2 30.85 12.54 -39.29
N SER A 3 30.68 13.84 -38.98
CA SER A 3 30.43 14.29 -37.59
C SER A 3 29.01 14.00 -37.09
N SER A 4 28.02 13.95 -38.00
CA SER A 4 26.61 13.70 -37.65
C SER A 4 26.39 12.24 -37.21
N GLN A 5 27.02 11.29 -37.91
CA GLN A 5 26.98 9.87 -37.52
C GLN A 5 27.64 9.60 -36.17
N ARG A 6 28.72 10.32 -35.83
CA ARG A 6 29.39 10.20 -34.52
C ARG A 6 28.54 10.79 -33.38
N LYS A 7 27.78 11.86 -33.65
CA LYS A 7 26.85 12.47 -32.69
C LYS A 7 25.66 11.54 -32.42
N MET A 8 25.10 10.91 -33.45
CA MET A 8 24.04 9.92 -33.30
C MET A 8 24.50 8.67 -32.55
N ARG A 9 25.70 8.12 -32.82
CA ARG A 9 26.23 6.96 -32.09
C ARG A 9 26.50 7.27 -30.61
N LYS A 10 26.97 8.49 -30.30
CA LYS A 10 27.17 8.92 -28.91
C LYS A 10 25.85 9.12 -28.16
N ALA A 11 24.81 9.63 -28.85
CA ALA A 11 23.48 9.75 -28.29
C ALA A 11 22.81 8.38 -28.07
N ALA A 12 22.96 7.45 -29.02
CA ALA A 12 22.45 6.08 -28.90
C ALA A 12 23.12 5.29 -27.77
N GLN A 13 24.44 5.46 -27.59
CA GLN A 13 25.16 4.85 -26.47
C GLN A 13 24.71 5.46 -25.13
N ALA A 14 24.55 6.79 -25.06
CA ALA A 14 24.07 7.45 -23.84
C ALA A 14 22.62 7.08 -23.47
N SER A 15 21.76 6.75 -24.44
CA SER A 15 20.41 6.22 -24.17
C SER A 15 20.44 4.76 -23.70
N ILE A 16 21.34 3.93 -24.24
CA ILE A 16 21.51 2.54 -23.78
C ILE A 16 22.07 2.51 -22.35
N ASP A 17 23.06 3.36 -22.06
CA ASP A 17 23.64 3.49 -20.72
C ASP A 17 22.63 4.06 -19.69
N GLN A 18 21.55 4.72 -20.13
CA GLN A 18 20.47 5.23 -19.26
C GLN A 18 19.40 4.18 -18.94
N GLU A 19 19.18 3.19 -19.82
CA GLU A 19 18.22 2.10 -19.59
C GLU A 19 18.77 1.08 -18.56
N ASP A 20 20.08 0.76 -18.63
CA ASP A 20 20.76 -0.11 -17.64
C ASP A 20 20.77 0.46 -16.21
N ASP A 21 20.49 1.75 -16.06
CA ASP A 21 20.48 2.49 -14.80
C ASP A 21 19.07 2.57 -14.17
N LEU A 22 18.02 2.11 -14.85
CA LEU A 22 16.67 2.06 -14.28
C LEU A 22 16.52 0.89 -13.32
N ASP A 23 16.93 -0.31 -13.71
CA ASP A 23 16.78 -1.53 -12.90
C ASP A 23 17.83 -1.66 -11.79
N ASN A 24 18.94 -0.90 -11.89
CA ASN A 24 20.00 -0.92 -10.88
C ASN A 24 19.79 0.05 -9.73
N ARG A 25 18.73 0.86 -9.76
CA ARG A 25 18.43 1.84 -8.71
C ARG A 25 18.24 1.14 -7.38
N GLU A 26 18.97 1.60 -6.37
CA GLU A 26 19.00 0.97 -5.05
C GLU A 26 17.60 0.85 -4.42
N PHE A 27 16.70 1.81 -4.66
CA PHE A 27 15.33 1.76 -4.15
C PHE A 27 14.44 0.69 -4.80
N LEU A 28 14.81 0.15 -5.98
CA LEU A 28 14.12 -0.98 -6.60
C LEU A 28 14.66 -2.33 -6.09
N LYS A 29 15.85 -2.33 -5.49
CA LYS A 29 16.48 -3.52 -4.92
C LYS A 29 15.86 -3.79 -3.54
N GLY A 30 14.82 -4.64 -3.54
CA GLY A 30 14.25 -5.18 -2.31
C GLY A 30 15.24 -6.06 -1.55
N LYS A 31 14.87 -6.44 -0.32
CA LYS A 31 15.63 -7.42 0.47
C LYS A 31 15.77 -8.73 -0.33
N ASP A 32 16.97 -9.30 -0.39
CA ASP A 32 17.17 -10.62 -0.98
C ASP A 32 16.52 -11.69 -0.09
N LEU A 33 15.52 -12.39 -0.64
CA LEU A 33 14.76 -13.44 0.04
C LEU A 33 15.09 -14.83 -0.52
N SER A 34 16.04 -14.96 -1.46
CA SER A 34 16.37 -16.22 -2.15
C SER A 34 16.75 -17.37 -1.21
N ARG A 35 17.27 -17.05 -0.02
CA ARG A 35 17.70 -18.00 1.01
C ARG A 35 16.66 -18.24 2.11
N GLN A 36 15.48 -17.63 2.03
CA GLN A 36 14.44 -17.79 3.05
C GLN A 36 13.42 -18.87 2.64
N GLY A 37 13.32 -19.93 3.46
CA GLY A 37 12.35 -21.02 3.23
C GLY A 37 10.88 -20.64 3.45
N ARG A 38 10.61 -19.50 4.09
CA ARG A 38 9.27 -18.94 4.25
C ARG A 38 9.34 -17.42 4.26
N ILE A 39 8.75 -16.81 3.25
CA ILE A 39 8.66 -15.35 3.14
C ILE A 39 7.40 -14.91 3.90
N GLY A 40 7.60 -14.09 4.92
CA GLY A 40 6.52 -13.53 5.74
C GLY A 40 6.80 -12.07 6.06
N ARG A 41 5.75 -11.34 6.41
CA ARG A 41 5.89 -9.96 6.88
C ARG A 41 6.55 -9.94 8.26
N PRO A 42 7.20 -8.82 8.62
CA PRO A 42 7.71 -8.63 9.98
C PRO A 42 6.58 -8.77 11.03
N PRO A 43 6.91 -9.21 12.26
CA PRO A 43 5.96 -9.18 13.35
C PRO A 43 5.62 -7.74 13.72
N VAL A 44 4.37 -7.50 14.09
CA VAL A 44 3.92 -6.22 14.61
C VAL A 44 4.53 -6.01 16.00
N THR A 45 5.16 -4.85 16.22
CA THR A 45 5.66 -4.43 17.55
C THR A 45 4.50 -4.10 18.48
N ASN A 46 4.74 -4.08 19.80
CA ASN A 46 3.72 -3.68 20.77
C ASN A 46 3.19 -2.28 20.44
N MET A 47 1.94 -2.20 19.98
CA MET A 47 1.20 -0.95 19.73
C MET A 47 0.23 -0.69 20.88
N ASN A 48 0.09 0.59 21.23
CA ASN A 48 -0.89 1.10 22.17
C ASN A 48 -1.93 1.94 21.41
N ASP A 49 -3.19 1.55 21.52
CA ASP A 49 -4.33 2.16 20.83
C ASP A 49 -4.65 3.59 21.27
N ARG A 50 -4.10 4.05 22.39
CA ARG A 50 -4.32 5.41 22.94
C ARG A 50 -3.22 6.39 22.62
N THR A 51 -2.01 5.93 22.30
CA THR A 51 -0.83 6.80 22.13
C THR A 51 -0.21 6.72 20.76
N ASP A 52 -0.34 5.58 20.09
CA ASP A 52 0.37 5.32 18.85
C ASP A 52 -0.51 5.63 17.65
N PHE A 53 0.10 6.17 16.59
CA PHE A 53 -0.55 6.43 15.32
C PHE A 53 -0.27 5.29 14.34
N ILE A 54 -1.30 4.90 13.58
CA ILE A 54 -1.16 3.93 12.48
C ILE A 54 -1.09 4.72 11.17
N GLU A 55 0.12 4.90 10.65
CA GLU A 55 0.37 5.48 9.34
C GLU A 55 0.67 4.38 8.32
N PHE A 56 -0.05 4.37 7.20
CA PHE A 56 0.13 3.37 6.15
C PHE A 56 -0.29 3.89 4.78
N MET A 57 0.28 3.32 3.73
CA MET A 57 -0.15 3.58 2.35
C MET A 57 -1.28 2.65 1.98
N GLN A 58 -2.41 3.22 1.56
CA GLN A 58 -3.57 2.48 1.06
C GLN A 58 -3.24 1.83 -0.29
N ILE A 59 -3.68 0.59 -0.47
CA ILE A 59 -3.49 -0.22 -1.67
C ILE A 59 -4.85 -0.55 -2.30
N ASP A 60 -5.82 -0.93 -1.47
CA ASP A 60 -7.13 -1.38 -1.95
C ASP A 60 -8.24 -0.99 -0.96
N CYS A 61 -9.48 -0.99 -1.42
CA CYS A 61 -10.66 -0.74 -0.59
C CYS A 61 -11.82 -1.66 -0.96
N ASP A 62 -12.58 -2.07 0.04
CA ASP A 62 -13.77 -2.91 -0.14
C ASP A 62 -14.94 -2.39 0.70
N TYR A 63 -16.16 -2.75 0.33
CA TYR A 63 -17.39 -2.36 1.01
C TYR A 63 -18.18 -3.59 1.43
N TYR A 64 -18.64 -3.60 2.68
CA TYR A 64 -19.61 -4.59 3.11
C TYR A 64 -20.63 -3.98 4.09
N THR A 65 -21.78 -4.65 4.19
CA THR A 65 -22.80 -4.33 5.18
C THR A 65 -22.62 -5.23 6.40
N GLU A 66 -22.36 -4.64 7.55
CA GLU A 66 -22.25 -5.36 8.82
C GLU A 66 -23.61 -5.43 9.51
N ARG A 67 -23.87 -6.52 10.24
CA ARG A 67 -25.08 -6.59 11.08
C ARG A 67 -24.94 -5.60 12.23
N ALA A 68 -25.91 -4.70 12.39
CA ALA A 68 -25.94 -3.76 13.51
C ALA A 68 -25.87 -4.53 14.85
N THR A 69 -24.88 -4.21 15.66
CA THR A 69 -24.76 -4.68 17.06
C THR A 69 -24.98 -3.50 17.99
N ASN A 70 -25.35 -3.76 19.25
CA ASN A 70 -25.60 -2.70 20.24
C ASN A 70 -24.40 -1.76 20.47
N GLN A 71 -23.19 -2.14 20.07
CA GLN A 71 -21.97 -1.34 20.21
C GLN A 71 -21.70 -0.41 19.02
N ASN A 72 -22.20 -0.75 17.83
CA ASN A 72 -21.96 0.00 16.59
C ASN A 72 -23.22 0.66 16.02
N ARG A 73 -24.35 0.56 16.75
CA ARG A 73 -25.65 1.14 16.36
C ARG A 73 -25.58 2.66 16.40
N MET A 74 -25.83 3.31 15.28
CA MET A 74 -26.05 4.76 15.24
C MET A 74 -27.42 5.08 15.84
N GLU A 75 -27.55 6.26 16.45
CA GLU A 75 -28.77 6.67 17.17
C GLU A 75 -30.03 6.63 16.29
N ASP A 76 -29.87 6.84 14.97
CA ASP A 76 -30.95 6.89 13.98
C ASP A 76 -31.13 5.62 13.13
N GLU A 77 -30.36 4.55 13.38
CA GLU A 77 -30.46 3.31 12.59
C GLU A 77 -31.67 2.46 13.01
N LYS A 78 -32.53 2.14 12.04
CA LYS A 78 -33.61 1.15 12.23
C LYS A 78 -32.99 -0.22 12.50
N GLU A 79 -33.55 -0.97 13.45
CA GLU A 79 -33.00 -2.25 13.95
C GLU A 79 -32.70 -3.31 12.87
N ASP A 80 -33.25 -3.15 11.67
CA ASP A 80 -33.15 -4.10 10.55
C ASP A 80 -32.23 -3.61 9.40
N THR A 81 -31.59 -2.44 9.55
CA THR A 81 -30.66 -1.90 8.54
C THR A 81 -29.24 -2.16 8.99
N GLY A 82 -28.48 -2.96 8.24
CA GLY A 82 -27.07 -3.18 8.53
C GLY A 82 -26.22 -1.94 8.26
N ASN A 83 -25.07 -1.85 8.93
CA ASN A 83 -24.24 -0.64 8.93
C ASN A 83 -23.25 -0.72 7.77
N PRO A 84 -23.15 0.33 6.93
CA PRO A 84 -22.16 0.37 5.87
C PRO A 84 -20.76 0.47 6.46
N VAL A 85 -19.87 -0.44 6.07
CA VAL A 85 -18.46 -0.45 6.48
C VAL A 85 -17.56 -0.48 5.27
N ILE A 86 -16.59 0.44 5.24
CA ILE A 86 -15.53 0.46 4.23
C ILE A 86 -14.26 -0.13 4.85
N ARG A 87 -13.65 -1.11 4.18
CA ARG A 87 -12.36 -1.67 4.56
C ARG A 87 -11.27 -1.04 3.72
N LEU A 88 -10.27 -0.46 4.36
CA LEU A 88 -9.04 -0.02 3.70
C LEU A 88 -7.93 -1.02 3.98
N PHE A 89 -7.31 -1.51 2.91
CA PHE A 89 -6.14 -2.38 2.98
C PHE A 89 -4.89 -1.60 2.61
N GLY A 90 -3.80 -1.85 3.33
CA GLY A 90 -2.54 -1.22 3.01
C GLY A 90 -1.35 -1.77 3.76
N VAL A 91 -0.22 -1.07 3.63
CA VAL A 91 1.06 -1.46 4.24
C VAL A 91 1.72 -0.25 4.87
N ASN A 92 2.24 -0.40 6.09
CA ASN A 92 2.97 0.66 6.77
C ASN A 92 4.46 0.69 6.37
N ALA A 93 5.19 1.73 6.80
CA ALA A 93 6.62 1.87 6.47
C ALA A 93 7.50 0.70 6.95
N GLN A 94 7.06 -0.01 8.00
CA GLN A 94 7.74 -1.18 8.56
C GLN A 94 7.43 -2.49 7.79
N GLY A 95 6.49 -2.47 6.84
CA GLY A 95 6.12 -3.63 6.03
C GLY A 95 5.01 -4.52 6.62
N ASN A 96 4.31 -4.06 7.65
CA ASN A 96 3.15 -4.74 8.24
C ASN A 96 1.90 -4.51 7.37
N SER A 97 1.05 -5.53 7.26
CA SER A 97 -0.29 -5.37 6.66
C SER A 97 -1.21 -4.61 7.62
N VAL A 98 -2.01 -3.69 7.09
CA VAL A 98 -3.05 -2.97 7.83
C VAL A 98 -4.41 -3.20 7.18
N CYS A 99 -5.43 -3.44 8.00
CA CYS A 99 -6.84 -3.45 7.61
C CYS A 99 -7.59 -2.49 8.55
N ALA A 100 -8.09 -1.39 8.01
CA ALA A 100 -8.85 -0.39 8.76
C ALA A 100 -10.33 -0.46 8.38
N HIS A 101 -11.21 -0.54 9.38
CA HIS A 101 -12.66 -0.49 9.19
C HIS A 101 -13.12 0.96 9.43
N ILE A 102 -13.74 1.55 8.41
CA ILE A 102 -14.32 2.89 8.47
C ILE A 102 -15.82 2.72 8.59
N HIS A 103 -16.34 3.24 9.70
CA HIS A 103 -17.77 3.29 10.00
C HIS A 103 -18.30 4.71 9.76
N ASN A 104 -19.63 4.85 9.84
CA ASN A 104 -20.32 6.13 9.86
C ASN A 104 -20.15 6.98 8.59
N PHE A 105 -20.04 6.31 7.44
CA PHE A 105 -20.11 6.95 6.14
C PHE A 105 -21.50 6.76 5.52
N THR A 106 -22.16 7.87 5.21
CA THR A 106 -23.47 7.88 4.51
C THR A 106 -23.29 8.56 3.16
N ALA A 107 -23.62 7.86 2.08
CA ALA A 107 -23.62 8.44 0.74
C ALA A 107 -24.69 9.55 0.63
N TYR A 108 -24.38 10.61 -0.12
CA TYR A 108 -25.25 11.78 -0.34
C TYR A 108 -26.00 11.73 -1.68
#